data_AF-A0A2W2LKK9-F1
#
_entry.id   AF-A0A2W2LKK9-F1
#
_cell.length_a   1.000
_cell.length_b   1.000
_cell.length_c   1.000
_cell.angle_alpha   90.00
_cell.angle_beta   90.00
_cell.angle_gamma   90.00
#
_symmetry.space_group_name_H-M   'P 1'
#
loop_
_entity.id
_entity.type
_entity.pdbx_description
1 polymer ?
#
loop_
_entity_poly.entity_id
_entity_poly.type
_entity_poly.pdbx_seq_one_letter_code
_entity_poly.pdbx_strand_id
1 'polypeptide(L)'
;MTPHRTDGFLPLRDYALIGDMRGAALVAADGCVDWFAAAAMDAAPLCAALLDPGAGGRITLAPTVPYQVSRRYLPGTLVLETTYTTAQGTVRVTDALNLGALGLLPWTELARLVTVEDGEVPLAWSVQPGHRLTPGSRPWSRREAGTPVLVAGDQYIAVVADGIGDLSSRERALCGLGTVRAGRPGVLAVLATEGEPLHLPSPHEIRDRLDDTVATWRRWSQHIRYKGPWRDSVLRSALTLKALTFQPTGAIVGAATTSLPERIGGDRNFDYRFSWIRDSSYSLDAMGRLGLSEELHAGLSWLLGAAARTAPDLRPFFTLRSEPASARMEAVPGVPGYRHSPPVHVGNSAAAQCQTGSYGDLLDAVWRYTLNDGRLDTSTGHMVGALADRVCDLWRTPDSGFWELDDPQHYTSSKIGCWLALDRAVRLSEAGQLSSPRSARWRLERADLRSWIDQHCWSPAKQCYTFHAGTTELDAAVLLAARTGFCQGDDPRLHTTVEAVRAELGAQGPLLYRYSGQREKEGAFLACSFWLVEALTHAGRTDEAATLLDSLVALANDVGLYTEQVDPVGDELLGNLPQALTHLTLIGAADALTTAMAGR
;
A
#
# COMPACT_ATOMS: atom_id res chain seq x y z
N MET A 1 24.79 -9.33 -3.58
CA MET A 1 24.49 -10.75 -3.92
C MET A 1 24.19 -10.85 -5.41
N THR A 2 24.16 -12.04 -6.01
CA THR A 2 23.66 -12.23 -7.38
C THR A 2 22.21 -12.70 -7.28
N PRO A 3 21.23 -12.01 -7.89
CA PRO A 3 19.83 -12.43 -7.84
C PRO A 3 19.64 -13.81 -8.48
N HIS A 4 18.78 -14.63 -7.91
CA HIS A 4 18.48 -15.97 -8.42
C HIS A 4 16.97 -16.15 -8.59
N ARG A 5 16.55 -16.47 -9.81
CA ARG A 5 15.14 -16.79 -10.11
C ARG A 5 14.89 -18.28 -9.96
N THR A 6 13.81 -18.64 -9.25
CA THR A 6 13.27 -20.00 -9.18
C THR A 6 11.99 -20.04 -9.99
N ASP A 7 11.92 -20.90 -11.00
CA ASP A 7 10.78 -21.01 -11.93
C ASP A 7 10.36 -19.68 -12.59
N GLY A 8 11.34 -18.78 -12.77
CA GLY A 8 11.13 -17.44 -13.35
C GLY A 8 10.80 -16.34 -12.33
N PHE A 9 10.59 -16.67 -11.05
CA PHE A 9 10.25 -15.73 -9.99
C PHE A 9 11.45 -15.35 -9.13
N LEU A 10 11.57 -14.07 -8.75
CA LEU A 10 12.43 -13.64 -7.64
C LEU A 10 11.64 -13.63 -6.33
N PRO A 11 12.30 -13.78 -5.17
CA PRO A 11 11.69 -13.46 -3.88
C PRO A 11 11.11 -12.04 -3.84
N LEU A 12 9.98 -11.84 -3.15
CA LEU A 12 9.35 -10.51 -3.01
C LEU A 12 10.29 -9.45 -2.39
N ARG A 13 11.21 -9.87 -1.50
CA ARG A 13 12.25 -8.99 -0.95
C ARG A 13 13.16 -8.36 -2.01
N ASP A 14 13.30 -8.99 -3.17
CA ASP A 14 14.18 -8.51 -4.24
C ASP A 14 13.48 -7.50 -5.17
N TYR A 15 12.33 -6.93 -4.79
CA TYR A 15 11.61 -5.92 -5.55
C TYR A 15 11.57 -4.55 -4.84
N ALA A 16 11.71 -3.49 -5.62
CA ALA A 16 11.62 -2.10 -5.18
C ALA A 16 10.51 -1.37 -5.95
N LEU A 17 9.73 -0.54 -5.25
CA LEU A 17 8.66 0.27 -5.84
C LEU A 17 9.21 1.57 -6.45
N ILE A 18 8.77 1.91 -7.66
CA ILE A 18 8.80 3.28 -8.20
C ILE A 18 7.40 3.67 -8.67
N GLY A 19 7.08 4.96 -8.64
CA GLY A 19 5.71 5.47 -8.77
C GLY A 19 5.71 6.96 -9.16
N ASP A 20 4.78 7.36 -10.02
CA ASP A 20 4.50 8.77 -10.35
C ASP A 20 3.22 9.28 -9.65
N MET A 21 2.62 8.47 -8.75
CA MET A 21 1.32 8.71 -8.10
C MET A 21 0.11 8.55 -9.04
N ARG A 22 0.32 8.06 -10.27
CA ARG A 22 -0.75 7.57 -11.17
C ARG A 22 -0.59 6.06 -11.37
N GLY A 23 0.60 5.65 -11.80
CA GLY A 23 1.02 4.28 -12.00
C GLY A 23 2.13 3.85 -11.03
N ALA A 24 2.41 2.55 -11.05
CA ALA A 24 3.41 1.93 -10.17
C ALA A 24 4.15 0.80 -10.89
N ALA A 25 5.46 0.70 -10.64
CA ALA A 25 6.31 -0.37 -11.16
C ALA A 25 7.16 -1.01 -10.06
N LEU A 26 7.38 -2.32 -10.15
CA LEU A 26 8.29 -3.06 -9.28
C LEU A 26 9.56 -3.44 -10.03
N VAL A 27 10.68 -2.85 -9.62
CA VAL A 27 12.01 -3.10 -10.16
C VAL A 27 12.69 -4.18 -9.34
N ALA A 28 12.99 -5.29 -10.00
CA ALA A 28 13.72 -6.43 -9.47
C ALA A 28 15.22 -6.14 -9.33
N ALA A 29 15.88 -6.84 -8.41
CA ALA A 29 17.33 -6.78 -8.22
C ALA A 29 18.15 -7.24 -9.44
N ASP A 30 17.55 -7.97 -10.39
CA ASP A 30 18.20 -8.37 -11.65
C ASP A 30 17.93 -7.40 -12.82
N GLY A 31 17.40 -6.21 -12.53
CA GLY A 31 17.12 -5.17 -13.51
C GLY A 31 15.83 -5.35 -14.29
N CYS A 32 15.03 -6.36 -13.98
CA CYS A 32 13.70 -6.52 -14.56
C CYS A 32 12.68 -5.58 -13.91
N VAL A 33 11.72 -5.10 -14.69
CA VAL A 33 10.44 -4.58 -14.20
C VAL A 33 9.42 -5.66 -14.50
N ASP A 34 9.07 -6.43 -13.48
CA ASP A 34 8.15 -7.58 -13.61
C ASP A 34 6.68 -7.19 -13.34
N TRP A 35 6.45 -6.03 -12.73
CA TRP A 35 5.14 -5.44 -12.53
C TRP A 35 5.17 -3.99 -12.97
N PHE A 36 4.25 -3.56 -13.84
CA PHE A 36 4.11 -2.16 -14.21
C PHE A 36 2.68 -1.82 -14.62
N ALA A 37 1.94 -1.15 -13.75
CA ALA A 37 0.64 -0.57 -14.05
C ALA A 37 0.84 0.88 -14.52
N ALA A 38 0.93 1.09 -15.84
CA ALA A 38 1.37 2.37 -16.41
C ALA A 38 0.27 3.45 -16.47
N ALA A 39 -0.96 3.08 -16.84
CA ALA A 39 -2.07 4.03 -17.03
C ALA A 39 -2.69 4.50 -15.71
N ALA A 40 -2.96 3.55 -14.81
CA ALA A 40 -3.35 3.77 -13.43
C ALA A 40 -3.04 2.50 -12.62
N MET A 41 -2.88 2.60 -11.30
CA MET A 41 -2.61 1.44 -10.45
C MET A 41 -3.72 0.36 -10.52
N ASP A 42 -4.98 0.77 -10.66
CA ASP A 42 -6.15 -0.12 -10.80
C ASP A 42 -6.38 -0.62 -12.24
N ALA A 43 -5.58 -0.16 -13.22
CA ALA A 43 -5.70 -0.57 -14.62
C ALA A 43 -5.00 -1.90 -14.91
N ALA A 44 -5.21 -2.44 -16.12
CA ALA A 44 -4.47 -3.62 -16.59
C ALA A 44 -2.96 -3.30 -16.67
N PRO A 45 -2.09 -4.12 -16.07
CA PRO A 45 -0.67 -3.85 -16.06
C PRO A 45 -0.02 -4.13 -17.42
N LEU A 46 0.92 -3.26 -17.80
CA LEU A 46 1.78 -3.43 -18.97
C LEU A 46 2.74 -4.63 -18.79
N CYS A 47 3.23 -4.84 -17.56
CA CYS A 47 4.08 -5.97 -17.17
C CYS A 47 3.47 -6.68 -15.97
N ALA A 48 3.41 -8.00 -16.03
CA ALA A 48 2.84 -8.90 -15.02
C ALA A 48 3.64 -10.20 -14.87
N ALA A 49 4.93 -10.20 -15.25
CA ALA A 49 5.83 -11.33 -15.05
C ALA A 49 5.97 -11.75 -13.58
N LEU A 50 5.60 -10.87 -12.64
CA LEU A 50 5.48 -11.19 -11.22
C LEU A 50 4.47 -12.33 -10.95
N LEU A 51 3.43 -12.46 -11.77
CA LEU A 51 2.37 -13.48 -11.64
C LEU A 51 2.39 -14.51 -12.78
N ASP A 52 2.98 -14.18 -13.93
CA ASP A 52 3.19 -15.10 -15.05
C ASP A 52 4.52 -14.79 -15.77
N PRO A 53 5.63 -15.44 -15.39
CA PRO A 53 6.94 -15.20 -15.99
C PRO A 53 7.01 -15.45 -17.50
N GLY A 54 6.10 -16.27 -18.04
CA GLY A 54 6.11 -16.66 -19.45
C GLY A 54 5.34 -15.69 -20.35
N ALA A 55 4.17 -15.21 -19.89
CA ALA A 55 3.23 -14.46 -20.71
C ALA A 55 2.81 -13.10 -20.11
N GLY A 56 3.28 -12.78 -18.90
CA GLY A 56 3.04 -11.52 -18.21
C GLY A 56 3.85 -10.34 -18.75
N GLY A 57 4.91 -10.57 -19.52
CA GLY A 57 5.77 -9.51 -20.06
C GLY A 57 6.62 -8.80 -19.00
N ARG A 58 7.72 -8.20 -19.44
CA ARG A 58 8.69 -7.50 -18.59
C ARG A 58 9.49 -6.47 -19.36
N ILE A 59 10.08 -5.54 -18.63
CA ILE A 59 11.12 -4.63 -19.13
C ILE A 59 12.45 -5.02 -18.47
N THR A 60 13.54 -5.13 -19.22
CA THR A 60 14.84 -5.58 -18.71
C THR A 60 15.92 -4.57 -19.06
N LEU A 61 16.88 -4.37 -18.15
CA LEU A 61 18.12 -3.63 -18.37
C LEU A 61 19.15 -4.11 -17.34
N ALA A 62 20.13 -4.89 -17.77
CA ALA A 62 21.13 -5.47 -16.88
C ALA A 62 22.42 -5.86 -17.64
N PRO A 63 23.54 -6.07 -16.91
CA PRO A 63 24.75 -6.64 -17.51
C PRO A 63 24.52 -8.03 -18.09
N THR A 64 25.19 -8.32 -19.22
CA THR A 64 25.17 -9.65 -19.87
C THR A 64 26.28 -10.58 -19.35
N VAL A 65 27.07 -10.10 -18.39
CA VAL A 65 28.16 -10.81 -17.71
C VAL A 65 27.81 -10.99 -16.23
N PRO A 66 28.43 -11.93 -15.50
CA PRO A 66 28.19 -12.09 -14.07
C PRO A 66 28.40 -10.80 -13.28
N TYR A 67 27.50 -10.55 -12.33
CA TYR A 67 27.51 -9.34 -11.50
C TYR A 67 27.08 -9.62 -10.07
N GLN A 68 27.47 -8.71 -9.18
CA GLN A 68 26.86 -8.50 -7.88
C GLN A 68 25.99 -7.25 -7.94
N VAL A 69 24.87 -7.25 -7.21
CA VAL A 69 23.96 -6.12 -7.12
C VAL A 69 23.84 -5.58 -5.70
N SER A 70 23.69 -4.26 -5.62
CA SER A 70 23.22 -3.51 -4.44
C SER A 70 22.27 -2.40 -4.88
N ARG A 71 21.28 -2.08 -4.05
CA ARG A 71 20.25 -1.07 -4.35
C ARG A 71 20.11 -0.08 -3.23
N ARG A 72 19.66 1.12 -3.57
CA ARG A 72 19.16 2.11 -2.61
C ARG A 72 18.21 3.08 -3.31
N TYR A 73 17.29 3.66 -2.57
CA TYR A 73 16.66 4.89 -3.03
C TYR A 73 17.61 6.07 -2.86
N LEU A 74 17.57 7.03 -3.78
CA LEU A 74 18.22 8.31 -3.55
C LEU A 74 17.58 8.97 -2.31
N PRO A 75 18.36 9.56 -1.39
CA PRO A 75 17.84 10.08 -0.13
C PRO A 75 16.68 11.06 -0.31
N GLY A 76 15.60 10.83 0.44
CA GLY A 76 14.37 11.64 0.38
C GLY A 76 13.55 11.45 -0.89
N THR A 77 13.75 10.36 -1.64
CA THR A 77 13.03 10.12 -2.91
C THR A 77 12.49 8.71 -3.09
N LEU A 78 11.67 8.55 -4.13
CA LEU A 78 11.24 7.28 -4.70
C LEU A 78 12.02 6.93 -6.00
N VAL A 79 13.20 7.54 -6.19
CA VAL A 79 14.08 7.26 -7.33
C VAL A 79 15.08 6.19 -6.91
N LEU A 80 15.11 5.08 -7.62
CA LEU A 80 15.89 3.89 -7.27
C LEU A 80 17.24 3.91 -8.00
N GLU A 81 18.32 3.69 -7.26
CA GLU A 81 19.66 3.45 -7.81
C GLU A 81 20.02 1.97 -7.61
N THR A 82 20.28 1.28 -8.72
CA THR A 82 20.79 -0.09 -8.74
C THR A 82 22.22 -0.09 -9.23
N THR A 83 23.15 -0.57 -8.41
CA THR A 83 24.57 -0.70 -8.77
C THR A 83 24.88 -2.15 -9.09
N TYR A 84 25.43 -2.39 -10.29
CA TYR A 84 25.96 -3.68 -10.71
C TYR A 84 27.49 -3.62 -10.76
N THR A 85 28.13 -4.47 -9.96
CA THR A 85 29.59 -4.65 -9.96
C THR A 85 29.93 -5.91 -10.74
N THR A 86 30.69 -5.76 -11.82
CA THR A 86 31.15 -6.86 -12.68
C THR A 86 32.67 -7.00 -12.61
N ALA A 87 33.23 -8.04 -13.23
CA ALA A 87 34.69 -8.15 -13.38
C ALA A 87 35.29 -7.10 -14.35
N GLN A 88 34.45 -6.43 -15.16
CA GLN A 88 34.86 -5.52 -16.23
C GLN A 88 34.62 -4.05 -15.88
N GLY A 89 33.92 -3.77 -14.78
CA GLY A 89 33.57 -2.42 -14.35
C GLY A 89 32.29 -2.37 -13.51
N THR A 90 31.98 -1.18 -13.01
CA THR A 90 30.79 -0.91 -12.20
C THR A 90 29.84 0.04 -12.93
N VAL A 91 28.57 -0.36 -13.02
CA VAL A 91 27.51 0.42 -13.67
C VAL A 91 26.36 0.68 -12.71
N ARG A 92 25.87 1.92 -12.69
CA ARG A 92 24.68 2.34 -11.96
C ARG A 92 23.52 2.59 -12.92
N VAL A 93 22.36 2.08 -12.56
CA VAL A 93 21.08 2.36 -13.22
C VAL A 93 20.21 3.15 -12.24
N THR A 94 19.78 4.35 -12.65
CA THR A 94 18.85 5.18 -11.89
C THR A 94 17.47 5.10 -12.53
N ASP A 95 16.52 4.52 -11.82
CA ASP A 95 15.15 4.25 -12.27
C ASP A 95 14.15 5.22 -11.63
N ALA A 96 13.29 5.81 -12.45
CA ALA A 96 12.18 6.66 -12.00
C ALA A 96 10.98 6.53 -12.93
N LEU A 97 9.76 6.67 -12.38
CA LEU A 97 8.63 7.15 -13.17
C LEU A 97 8.68 8.68 -13.12
N ASN A 98 9.02 9.28 -14.25
CA ASN A 98 9.29 10.70 -14.34
C ASN A 98 8.02 11.53 -14.16
N LEU A 99 8.17 12.61 -13.39
CA LEU A 99 7.22 13.70 -13.28
C LEU A 99 7.66 14.83 -14.22
N GLY A 100 6.70 15.64 -14.65
CA GLY A 100 6.95 16.92 -15.30
C GLY A 100 7.23 18.02 -14.27
N ALA A 101 7.61 19.20 -14.77
CA ALA A 101 8.00 20.33 -13.92
C ALA A 101 6.94 20.77 -12.88
N LEU A 102 5.66 20.47 -13.13
CA LEU A 102 4.53 20.85 -12.26
C LEU A 102 3.70 19.66 -11.76
N GLY A 103 4.18 18.42 -11.91
CA GLY A 103 3.45 17.21 -11.48
C GLY A 103 3.39 16.13 -12.54
N LEU A 104 2.26 15.44 -12.68
CA LEU A 104 2.11 14.34 -13.63
C LEU A 104 2.36 14.77 -15.08
N LEU A 105 3.07 13.92 -15.83
CA LEU A 105 3.14 14.03 -17.28
C LEU A 105 1.82 13.57 -17.91
N PRO A 106 1.43 14.11 -19.10
CA PRO A 106 0.27 13.62 -19.82
C PRO A 106 0.38 12.14 -20.22
N TRP A 107 1.60 11.64 -20.47
CA TRP A 107 1.91 10.22 -20.67
C TRP A 107 2.65 9.64 -19.46
N THR A 108 2.85 8.32 -19.44
CA THR A 108 3.72 7.66 -18.44
C THR A 108 5.13 7.49 -19.01
N GLU A 109 6.15 7.90 -18.25
CA GLU A 109 7.56 7.84 -18.65
C GLU A 109 8.38 7.09 -17.59
N LEU A 110 8.73 5.83 -17.88
CA LEU A 110 9.74 5.10 -17.12
C LEU A 110 11.11 5.44 -17.66
N ALA A 111 11.91 6.17 -16.90
CA ALA A 111 13.28 6.52 -17.24
C ALA A 111 14.27 5.62 -16.50
N ARG A 112 15.26 5.09 -17.22
CA ARG A 112 16.37 4.29 -16.69
C ARG A 112 17.68 4.88 -17.20
N LEU A 113 18.34 5.67 -16.35
CA LEU A 113 19.60 6.34 -16.66
C LEU A 113 20.77 5.45 -16.27
N VAL A 114 21.66 5.17 -17.23
CA VAL A 114 22.84 4.33 -17.06
C VAL A 114 24.08 5.21 -16.95
N THR A 115 24.83 5.04 -15.86
CA THR A 115 26.13 5.69 -15.66
C THR A 115 27.17 4.64 -15.31
N VAL A 116 28.38 4.76 -15.85
CA VAL A 116 29.49 3.87 -15.56
C VAL A 116 30.48 4.60 -14.67
N GLU A 117 30.80 4.00 -13.54
CA GLU A 117 31.81 4.53 -12.61
C GLU A 117 33.21 4.24 -13.12
N ASP A 118 33.44 2.99 -13.51
CA ASP A 118 34.72 2.48 -13.94
C ASP A 118 34.53 1.34 -14.95
N GLY A 119 35.54 1.16 -15.82
CA GLY A 119 35.57 0.08 -16.79
C GLY A 119 34.58 0.22 -17.95
N GLU A 120 34.29 -0.92 -18.58
CA GLU A 120 33.34 -1.04 -19.69
C GLU A 120 32.42 -2.25 -19.42
N VAL A 121 31.11 -2.05 -19.48
CA VAL A 121 30.14 -3.08 -19.09
C VAL A 121 29.19 -3.36 -20.24
N PRO A 122 29.07 -4.62 -20.72
CA PRO A 122 28.09 -4.99 -21.72
C PRO A 122 26.70 -5.09 -21.07
N LEU A 123 25.73 -4.36 -21.63
CA LEU A 123 24.34 -4.32 -21.19
C LEU A 123 23.42 -4.81 -22.30
N ALA A 124 22.37 -5.52 -21.89
CA ALA A 124 21.23 -5.82 -22.75
C ALA A 124 19.96 -5.26 -22.13
N TRP A 125 19.03 -4.87 -23.00
CA TRP A 125 17.71 -4.43 -22.58
C TRP A 125 16.62 -4.94 -23.53
N SER A 126 15.42 -5.08 -22.99
CA SER A 126 14.23 -5.44 -23.76
C SER A 126 12.97 -4.88 -23.11
N VAL A 127 12.06 -4.37 -23.93
CA VAL A 127 10.72 -3.92 -23.53
C VAL A 127 9.71 -4.87 -24.18
N GLN A 128 9.04 -5.68 -23.37
CA GLN A 128 8.08 -6.67 -23.82
C GLN A 128 6.80 -6.62 -22.97
N PRO A 129 5.74 -5.97 -23.46
CA PRO A 129 4.43 -5.97 -22.82
C PRO A 129 3.83 -7.36 -22.65
N GLY A 130 3.02 -7.54 -21.61
CA GLY A 130 2.26 -8.76 -21.33
C GLY A 130 0.93 -8.85 -22.06
N HIS A 131 0.30 -10.02 -21.97
CA HIS A 131 -1.07 -10.23 -22.48
C HIS A 131 -2.02 -10.97 -21.53
N ARG A 132 -1.53 -11.45 -20.38
CA ARG A 132 -2.31 -12.34 -19.51
C ARG A 132 -3.32 -11.63 -18.62
N LEU A 133 -2.97 -10.45 -18.10
CA LEU A 133 -3.85 -9.62 -17.26
C LEU A 133 -4.52 -8.49 -18.05
N THR A 134 -4.42 -8.54 -19.37
CA THR A 134 -5.02 -7.55 -20.28
C THR A 134 -5.89 -8.30 -21.28
N PRO A 135 -7.19 -8.53 -20.96
CA PRO A 135 -8.08 -9.31 -21.81
C PRO A 135 -8.07 -8.84 -23.27
N GLY A 136 -7.94 -9.77 -24.21
CA GLY A 136 -7.93 -9.46 -25.65
C GLY A 136 -6.64 -8.81 -26.17
N SER A 137 -5.69 -8.45 -25.31
CA SER A 137 -4.40 -7.92 -25.74
C SER A 137 -3.53 -9.03 -26.32
N ARG A 138 -2.95 -8.81 -27.49
CA ARG A 138 -1.79 -9.57 -27.99
C ARG A 138 -0.77 -8.55 -28.45
N PRO A 139 0.26 -8.27 -27.65
CA PRO A 139 1.26 -7.27 -27.99
C PRO A 139 1.89 -7.52 -29.34
N TRP A 140 2.06 -6.46 -30.12
CA TRP A 140 2.72 -6.51 -31.42
C TRP A 140 3.43 -5.19 -31.71
N SER A 141 4.45 -5.23 -32.57
CA SER A 141 5.20 -4.05 -33.01
C SER A 141 4.74 -3.57 -34.38
N ARG A 142 4.65 -2.26 -34.57
CA ARG A 142 4.51 -1.61 -35.89
C ARG A 142 5.45 -0.43 -36.03
N ARG A 143 5.56 0.13 -37.24
CA ARG A 143 6.29 1.39 -37.47
C ARG A 143 5.32 2.53 -37.72
N GLU A 144 5.52 3.64 -37.02
CA GLU A 144 4.80 4.90 -37.21
C GLU A 144 5.81 5.99 -37.53
N ALA A 145 5.71 6.58 -38.73
CA ALA A 145 6.68 7.57 -39.22
C ALA A 145 8.16 7.13 -39.07
N GLY A 146 8.44 5.83 -39.18
CA GLY A 146 9.77 5.25 -39.02
C GLY A 146 10.11 4.78 -37.59
N THR A 147 9.37 5.20 -36.57
CA THR A 147 9.58 4.79 -35.17
C THR A 147 8.89 3.45 -34.87
N PRO A 148 9.59 2.47 -34.28
CA PRO A 148 8.94 1.25 -33.76
C PRO A 148 8.06 1.56 -32.55
N VAL A 149 6.81 1.11 -32.61
CA VAL A 149 5.78 1.27 -31.57
C VAL A 149 5.24 -0.11 -31.21
N LEU A 150 5.18 -0.43 -29.92
CA LEU A 150 4.48 -1.61 -29.41
C LEU A 150 3.03 -1.22 -29.09
N VAL A 151 2.10 -2.09 -29.44
CA VAL A 151 0.66 -1.92 -29.20
C VAL A 151 0.18 -3.09 -28.34
N ALA A 152 -0.43 -2.80 -27.19
CA ALA A 152 -0.97 -3.79 -26.26
C ALA A 152 -2.37 -3.37 -25.78
N GLY A 153 -3.41 -3.82 -26.50
CA GLY A 153 -4.76 -3.28 -26.31
C GLY A 153 -4.80 -1.81 -26.72
N ASP A 154 -5.29 -0.95 -25.84
CA ASP A 154 -5.34 0.51 -26.05
C ASP A 154 -4.04 1.22 -25.62
N GLN A 155 -3.04 0.47 -25.15
CA GLN A 155 -1.75 1.03 -24.76
C GLN A 155 -0.79 1.10 -25.94
N TYR A 156 -0.28 2.30 -26.22
CA TYR A 156 0.79 2.53 -27.19
C TYR A 156 2.10 2.77 -26.44
N ILE A 157 3.15 2.04 -26.81
CA ILE A 157 4.45 2.11 -26.16
C ILE A 157 5.55 2.45 -27.16
N ALA A 158 6.31 3.50 -26.86
CA ALA A 158 7.54 3.84 -27.55
C ALA A 158 8.76 3.70 -26.63
N VAL A 159 9.93 3.53 -27.25
CA VAL A 159 11.21 3.44 -26.54
C VAL A 159 12.16 4.48 -27.09
N VAL A 160 12.74 5.28 -26.19
CA VAL A 160 13.90 6.13 -26.48
C VAL A 160 15.12 5.44 -25.89
N ALA A 161 16.09 5.09 -26.74
CA ALA A 161 17.33 4.44 -26.35
C ALA A 161 18.52 5.25 -26.89
N ASP A 162 19.42 5.66 -26.01
CA ASP A 162 20.64 6.41 -26.36
C ASP A 162 21.83 5.91 -25.54
N GLY A 163 23.00 5.76 -26.16
CA GLY A 163 24.22 5.31 -25.49
C GLY A 163 24.20 3.87 -24.93
N ILE A 164 23.16 3.06 -25.21
CA ILE A 164 22.96 1.70 -24.68
C ILE A 164 22.76 0.63 -25.76
N GLY A 165 23.38 0.85 -26.92
CA GLY A 165 23.22 -0.01 -28.10
C GLY A 165 22.03 0.38 -28.97
N ASP A 166 22.07 -0.04 -30.23
CA ASP A 166 21.05 0.31 -31.22
C ASP A 166 19.73 -0.41 -30.94
N LEU A 167 18.63 0.32 -31.12
CA LEU A 167 17.29 -0.22 -31.00
C LEU A 167 16.97 -1.16 -32.17
N SER A 168 16.54 -2.37 -31.83
CA SER A 168 16.03 -3.35 -32.76
C SER A 168 14.59 -3.74 -32.42
N SER A 169 13.79 -4.01 -33.45
CA SER A 169 12.39 -4.43 -33.29
C SER A 169 12.25 -5.93 -33.55
N ARG A 170 11.52 -6.60 -32.67
CA ARG A 170 11.00 -7.97 -32.83
C ARG A 170 9.48 -7.91 -32.86
N GLU A 171 8.81 -9.00 -33.24
CA GLU A 171 7.33 -9.03 -33.39
C GLU A 171 6.59 -8.45 -32.17
N ARG A 172 7.07 -8.70 -30.94
CA ARG A 172 6.39 -8.33 -29.69
C ARG A 172 7.28 -7.63 -28.67
N ALA A 173 8.46 -7.20 -29.09
CA ALA A 173 9.43 -6.59 -28.18
C ALA A 173 10.34 -5.63 -28.93
N LEU A 174 10.79 -4.60 -28.23
CA LEU A 174 11.93 -3.78 -28.65
C LEU A 174 13.12 -4.16 -27.78
N CYS A 175 14.32 -4.24 -28.36
CA CYS A 175 15.52 -4.62 -27.62
C CYS A 175 16.79 -3.99 -28.18
N GLY A 176 17.83 -3.98 -27.35
CA GLY A 176 19.16 -3.53 -27.72
C GLY A 176 20.24 -4.22 -26.90
N LEU A 177 21.46 -4.18 -27.45
CA LEU A 177 22.67 -4.73 -26.85
C LEU A 177 23.79 -3.72 -27.10
N GLY A 178 24.50 -3.33 -26.05
CA GLY A 178 25.57 -2.34 -26.16
C GLY A 178 26.60 -2.48 -25.06
N THR A 179 27.71 -1.77 -25.19
CA THR A 179 28.73 -1.65 -24.13
C THR A 179 28.76 -0.19 -23.69
N VAL A 180 28.53 0.02 -22.40
CA VAL A 180 28.60 1.35 -21.77
C VAL A 180 29.97 1.57 -21.16
N ARG A 181 30.40 2.84 -21.13
CA ARG A 181 31.72 3.25 -20.64
C ARG A 181 31.65 4.58 -19.89
N ALA A 182 32.63 4.84 -19.04
CA ALA A 182 32.71 6.09 -18.27
C ALA A 182 32.64 7.34 -19.18
N GLY A 183 31.97 8.39 -18.70
CA GLY A 183 31.82 9.68 -19.41
C GLY A 183 30.78 9.70 -20.54
N ARG A 184 30.11 8.59 -20.84
CA ARG A 184 28.99 8.53 -21.79
C ARG A 184 27.75 7.90 -21.12
N PRO A 185 26.88 8.72 -20.48
CA PRO A 185 25.67 8.19 -19.87
C PRO A 185 24.73 7.64 -20.94
N GLY A 186 24.06 6.54 -20.63
CA GLY A 186 23.06 5.92 -21.48
C GLY A 186 21.65 6.15 -20.96
N VAL A 187 20.65 6.16 -21.82
CA VAL A 187 19.24 6.36 -21.44
C VAL A 187 18.39 5.27 -22.08
N LEU A 188 17.57 4.60 -21.27
CA LEU A 188 16.42 3.83 -21.73
C LEU A 188 15.16 4.48 -21.16
N ALA A 189 14.26 4.96 -22.01
CA ALA A 189 12.95 5.42 -21.59
C ALA A 189 11.84 4.62 -22.25
N VAL A 190 10.83 4.25 -21.47
CA VAL A 190 9.60 3.61 -21.94
C VAL A 190 8.46 4.59 -21.76
N LEU A 191 7.84 4.96 -22.87
CA LEU A 191 6.78 5.96 -22.95
C LEU A 191 5.49 5.24 -23.26
N ALA A 192 4.49 5.37 -22.38
CA ALA A 192 3.20 4.71 -22.54
C ALA A 192 2.06 5.72 -22.52
N THR A 193 1.15 5.60 -23.49
CA THR A 193 -0.12 6.32 -23.57
C THR A 193 -1.28 5.33 -23.66
N GLU A 194 -2.51 5.80 -23.40
CA GLU A 194 -3.73 5.01 -23.51
C GLU A 194 -4.66 5.67 -24.52
N GLY A 195 -4.76 5.12 -25.73
CA GLY A 195 -5.62 5.70 -26.78
C GLY A 195 -5.11 7.02 -27.41
N GLU A 196 -4.03 7.60 -26.89
CA GLU A 196 -3.54 8.94 -27.25
C GLU A 196 -2.25 8.91 -28.09
N PRO A 197 -1.95 9.97 -28.87
CA PRO A 197 -0.71 10.09 -29.63
C PRO A 197 0.54 9.99 -28.76
N LEU A 198 1.59 9.35 -29.29
CA LEU A 198 2.89 9.25 -28.63
C LEU A 198 3.67 10.56 -28.72
N HIS A 199 4.29 10.96 -27.61
CA HIS A 199 5.30 12.01 -27.57
C HIS A 199 6.69 11.36 -27.44
N LEU A 200 7.64 11.72 -28.31
CA LEU A 200 9.01 11.19 -28.31
C LEU A 200 9.99 12.30 -27.90
N PRO A 201 10.24 12.49 -26.59
CA PRO A 201 11.21 13.45 -26.09
C PRO A 201 12.63 13.02 -26.45
N SER A 202 13.54 13.99 -26.49
CA SER A 202 14.97 13.73 -26.61
C SER A 202 15.53 13.06 -25.33
N PRO A 203 16.64 12.31 -25.44
CA PRO A 203 17.34 11.77 -24.27
C PRO A 203 17.78 12.82 -23.25
N HIS A 204 17.96 14.08 -23.66
CA HIS A 204 18.26 15.18 -22.74
C HIS A 204 17.04 15.55 -21.90
N GLU A 205 15.88 15.74 -22.52
CA GLU A 205 14.64 16.08 -21.82
C GLU A 205 14.24 15.00 -20.80
N ILE A 206 14.45 13.72 -21.13
CA ILE A 206 14.20 12.61 -20.19
C ILE A 206 15.10 12.70 -18.95
N ARG A 207 16.38 13.06 -19.13
CA ARG A 207 17.32 13.24 -18.01
C ARG A 207 16.95 14.45 -17.17
N ASP A 208 16.59 15.56 -17.80
CA ASP A 208 16.16 16.77 -17.09
C ASP A 208 14.91 16.49 -16.25
N ARG A 209 13.94 15.72 -16.78
CA ARG A 209 12.76 15.28 -16.02
C ARG A 209 13.09 14.34 -14.86
N LEU A 210 14.12 13.51 -14.99
CA LEU A 210 14.58 12.68 -13.88
C LEU A 210 15.14 13.55 -12.75
N ASP A 211 15.93 14.57 -13.10
CA ASP A 211 16.44 15.55 -12.12
C ASP A 211 15.29 16.34 -11.47
N ASP A 212 14.29 16.77 -12.24
CA ASP A 212 13.07 17.41 -11.72
C ASP A 212 12.26 16.48 -10.80
N THR A 213 12.20 15.19 -11.13
CA THR A 213 11.55 14.16 -10.32
C THR A 213 12.25 14.00 -8.98
N VAL A 214 13.59 13.93 -8.97
CA VAL A 214 14.41 13.91 -7.75
C VAL A 214 14.14 15.17 -6.92
N ALA A 215 14.14 16.35 -7.54
CA ALA A 215 13.88 17.62 -6.87
C ALA A 215 12.48 17.67 -6.25
N THR A 216 11.47 17.17 -6.97
CA THR A 216 10.07 17.12 -6.52
C THR A 216 9.91 16.23 -5.28
N TRP A 217 10.46 15.02 -5.32
CA TRP A 217 10.42 14.14 -4.16
C TRP A 217 11.16 14.70 -2.94
N ARG A 218 12.35 15.28 -3.15
CA ARG A 218 13.10 15.93 -2.06
C ARG A 218 12.31 17.08 -1.45
N ARG A 219 11.72 17.95 -2.28
CA ARG A 219 10.87 19.05 -1.83
C ARG A 219 9.69 18.53 -1.01
N TRP A 220 9.00 17.50 -1.49
CA TRP A 220 7.89 16.88 -0.77
C TRP A 220 8.35 16.32 0.59
N SER A 221 9.38 15.48 0.61
CA SER A 221 9.86 14.81 1.83
C SER A 221 10.37 15.75 2.94
N GLN A 222 10.80 16.96 2.58
CA GLN A 222 11.22 17.99 3.53
C GLN A 222 10.07 18.50 4.42
N HIS A 223 8.82 18.35 3.98
CA HIS A 223 7.64 18.77 4.75
C HIS A 223 7.27 17.79 5.87
N ILE A 224 7.84 16.58 5.88
CA ILE A 224 7.57 15.58 6.92
C ILE A 224 8.15 16.05 8.26
N ARG A 225 7.27 16.25 9.25
CA ARG A 225 7.61 16.84 10.55
C ARG A 225 8.22 15.85 11.54
N TYR A 226 8.02 14.54 11.36
CA TYR A 226 8.51 13.52 12.29
C TYR A 226 10.05 13.57 12.48
N LYS A 227 10.51 13.70 13.74
CA LYS A 227 11.93 13.75 14.14
C LYS A 227 12.32 12.67 15.16
N GLY A 228 11.48 11.66 15.36
CA GLY A 228 11.75 10.59 16.33
C GLY A 228 12.85 9.61 15.90
N PRO A 229 13.18 8.63 16.76
CA PRO A 229 14.29 7.70 16.56
C PRO A 229 14.20 6.88 15.26
N TRP A 230 12.99 6.52 14.83
CA TRP A 230 12.76 5.70 13.63
C TRP A 230 12.59 6.51 12.34
N ARG A 231 13.25 7.67 12.25
CA ARG A 231 13.04 8.66 11.18
C ARG A 231 13.17 8.08 9.77
N ASP A 232 14.19 7.25 9.54
CA ASP A 232 14.45 6.72 8.20
C ASP A 232 13.37 5.73 7.76
N SER A 233 12.92 4.86 8.67
CA SER A 233 11.81 3.93 8.42
C SER A 233 10.50 4.67 8.20
N VAL A 234 10.21 5.71 9.01
CA VAL A 234 9.01 6.56 8.85
C VAL A 234 9.04 7.31 7.52
N LEU A 235 10.18 7.91 7.15
CA LEU A 235 10.35 8.61 5.87
C LEU A 235 10.15 7.66 4.68
N ARG A 236 10.71 6.44 4.74
CA ARG A 236 10.56 5.44 3.68
C ARG A 236 9.10 4.99 3.54
N SER A 237 8.41 4.75 4.65
CA SER A 237 6.98 4.42 4.65
C SER A 237 6.14 5.56 4.10
N ALA A 238 6.43 6.82 4.48
CA ALA A 238 5.70 7.98 3.97
C ALA A 238 5.85 8.15 2.44
N LEU A 239 7.06 8.01 1.91
CA LEU A 239 7.31 8.05 0.45
C LEU A 239 6.58 6.91 -0.28
N THR A 240 6.56 5.72 0.32
CA THR A 240 5.84 4.56 -0.22
C THR A 240 4.34 4.81 -0.27
N LEU A 241 3.75 5.30 0.82
CA LEU A 241 2.32 5.64 0.88
C LEU A 241 1.96 6.78 -0.09
N LYS A 242 2.84 7.77 -0.25
CA LYS A 242 2.65 8.82 -1.25
C LYS A 242 2.61 8.24 -2.67
N ALA A 243 3.46 7.27 -2.98
CA ALA A 243 3.43 6.56 -4.26
C ALA A 243 2.14 5.74 -4.47
N LEU A 244 1.59 5.17 -3.39
CA LEU A 244 0.32 4.45 -3.38
C LEU A 244 -0.92 5.39 -3.36
N THR A 245 -0.71 6.70 -3.22
CA THR A 245 -1.79 7.69 -3.27
C THR A 245 -1.98 8.14 -4.72
N PHE A 246 -3.15 7.85 -5.28
CA PHE A 246 -3.55 8.25 -6.62
C PHE A 246 -3.78 9.76 -6.67
N GLN A 247 -2.78 10.50 -7.14
CA GLN A 247 -2.76 11.97 -7.13
C GLN A 247 -3.99 12.61 -7.77
N PRO A 248 -4.59 12.09 -8.87
CA PRO A 248 -5.75 12.73 -9.49
C PRO A 248 -6.97 12.88 -8.58
N THR A 249 -7.11 12.03 -7.55
CA THR A 249 -8.29 12.05 -6.67
C THR A 249 -7.96 12.09 -5.18
N GLY A 250 -6.78 11.65 -4.76
CA GLY A 250 -6.39 11.49 -3.35
C GLY A 250 -6.71 10.10 -2.78
N ALA A 251 -7.26 9.18 -3.59
CA ALA A 251 -7.48 7.79 -3.18
C ALA A 251 -6.16 7.07 -2.87
N ILE A 252 -6.13 6.18 -1.88
CA ILE A 252 -4.97 5.32 -1.64
C ILE A 252 -5.32 3.88 -2.00
N VAL A 253 -4.42 3.19 -2.72
CA VAL A 253 -4.58 1.74 -2.96
C VAL A 253 -4.20 0.94 -1.72
N GLY A 254 -4.80 -0.23 -1.52
CA GLY A 254 -4.34 -1.19 -0.51
C GLY A 254 -2.92 -1.69 -0.76
N ALA A 255 -2.55 -1.87 -2.04
CA ALA A 255 -1.19 -2.18 -2.49
C ALA A 255 -1.01 -1.87 -3.99
N ALA A 256 0.24 -1.81 -4.45
CA ALA A 256 0.54 -1.62 -5.88
C ALA A 256 0.25 -2.87 -6.73
N THR A 257 0.12 -4.05 -6.11
CA THR A 257 0.00 -5.36 -6.75
C THR A 257 -1.34 -6.03 -6.46
N THR A 258 -1.60 -7.11 -7.20
CA THR A 258 -2.71 -8.04 -6.96
C THR A 258 -2.18 -9.45 -6.75
N SER A 259 -2.95 -10.27 -6.04
CA SER A 259 -2.87 -11.73 -6.04
C SER A 259 -1.51 -12.32 -5.66
N LEU A 260 -0.71 -11.58 -4.90
CA LEU A 260 0.43 -12.17 -4.22
C LEU A 260 -0.08 -12.99 -3.02
N PRO A 261 0.42 -14.22 -2.83
CA PRO A 261 -0.22 -15.17 -1.93
C PRO A 261 0.11 -14.91 -0.47
N GLU A 262 -0.89 -15.01 0.41
CA GLU A 262 -0.70 -15.04 1.87
C GLU A 262 0.10 -16.28 2.33
N ARG A 263 0.18 -17.32 1.49
CA ARG A 263 1.02 -18.52 1.66
C ARG A 263 1.33 -19.12 0.30
N ILE A 264 2.59 -19.47 0.02
CA ILE A 264 2.95 -20.12 -1.25
C ILE A 264 2.12 -21.39 -1.47
N GLY A 265 1.51 -21.51 -2.65
CA GLY A 265 0.58 -22.58 -3.01
C GLY A 265 -0.83 -22.46 -2.39
N GLY A 266 -1.11 -21.39 -1.64
CA GLY A 266 -2.42 -21.08 -1.09
C GLY A 266 -3.34 -20.35 -2.07
N ASP A 267 -4.61 -20.23 -1.69
CA ASP A 267 -5.69 -19.67 -2.50
C ASP A 267 -6.15 -18.26 -2.06
N ARG A 268 -5.61 -17.74 -0.96
CA ARG A 268 -5.89 -16.40 -0.45
C ARG A 268 -5.03 -15.36 -1.16
N ASN A 269 -5.44 -15.02 -2.38
CA ASN A 269 -4.68 -14.18 -3.30
C ASN A 269 -5.56 -13.03 -3.81
N PHE A 270 -5.66 -11.93 -3.07
CA PHE A 270 -6.63 -10.86 -3.38
C PHE A 270 -6.05 -9.70 -4.20
N ASP A 271 -6.91 -8.99 -4.94
CA ASP A 271 -6.55 -7.75 -5.63
C ASP A 271 -6.67 -6.55 -4.68
N TYR A 272 -5.53 -5.89 -4.42
CA TYR A 272 -5.41 -4.77 -3.49
C TYR A 272 -5.25 -3.41 -4.19
N ARG A 273 -5.40 -3.34 -5.52
CA ARG A 273 -5.17 -2.12 -6.31
C ARG A 273 -6.34 -1.13 -6.29
N PHE A 274 -7.23 -1.28 -5.32
CA PHE A 274 -8.43 -0.49 -5.11
C PHE A 274 -8.36 0.20 -3.76
N SER A 275 -9.35 1.04 -3.44
CA SER A 275 -9.38 1.82 -2.22
C SER A 275 -10.48 1.34 -1.26
N TRP A 276 -10.10 1.23 0.02
CA TRP A 276 -11.01 0.92 1.11
C TRP A 276 -11.25 2.13 1.99
N ILE A 277 -12.45 2.25 2.57
CA ILE A 277 -12.78 3.26 3.57
C ILE A 277 -11.82 3.19 4.77
N ARG A 278 -11.58 1.98 5.28
CA ARG A 278 -10.69 1.72 6.42
C ARG A 278 -9.27 2.19 6.14
N ASP A 279 -8.65 1.66 5.08
CA ASP A 279 -7.26 1.94 4.72
C ASP A 279 -7.06 3.42 4.38
N SER A 280 -8.03 4.04 3.70
CA SER A 280 -8.04 5.48 3.45
C SER A 280 -8.10 6.28 4.75
N SER A 281 -8.96 5.90 5.69
CA SER A 281 -9.07 6.57 7.00
C SER A 281 -7.76 6.48 7.79
N TYR A 282 -7.06 5.34 7.73
CA TYR A 282 -5.78 5.16 8.44
C TYR A 282 -4.65 5.91 7.74
N SER A 283 -4.71 6.05 6.41
CA SER A 283 -3.85 6.95 5.66
C SER A 283 -3.98 8.39 6.12
N LEU A 284 -5.21 8.86 6.32
CA LEU A 284 -5.45 10.22 6.84
C LEU A 284 -4.86 10.42 8.23
N ASP A 285 -4.99 9.44 9.13
CA ASP A 285 -4.32 9.51 10.44
C ASP A 285 -2.79 9.62 10.30
N ALA A 286 -2.18 8.74 9.51
CA ALA A 286 -0.74 8.73 9.29
C ALA A 286 -0.24 10.05 8.68
N MET A 287 -0.90 10.57 7.64
CA MET A 287 -0.53 11.83 6.98
C MET A 287 -0.69 13.03 7.92
N GLY A 288 -1.75 13.05 8.73
CA GLY A 288 -1.98 14.07 9.75
C GLY A 288 -0.86 14.13 10.79
N ARG A 289 -0.45 12.97 11.33
CA ARG A 289 0.69 12.86 12.28
C ARG A 289 2.01 13.36 11.68
N LEU A 290 2.21 13.16 10.38
CA LEU A 290 3.40 13.65 9.67
C LEU A 290 3.33 15.15 9.31
N GLY A 291 2.20 15.80 9.52
CA GLY A 291 1.97 17.21 9.21
C GLY A 291 1.71 17.50 7.73
N LEU A 292 1.25 16.50 6.96
CA LEU A 292 1.00 16.57 5.52
C LEU A 292 -0.46 16.98 5.24
N SER A 293 -0.73 18.28 5.32
CA SER A 293 -2.09 18.83 5.27
C SER A 293 -2.76 18.71 3.90
N GLU A 294 -2.00 18.81 2.80
CA GLU A 294 -2.56 18.70 1.45
C GLU A 294 -3.07 17.29 1.16
N GLU A 295 -2.28 16.28 1.54
CA GLU A 295 -2.61 14.86 1.46
C GLU A 295 -3.82 14.53 2.32
N LEU A 296 -3.86 15.07 3.54
CA LEU A 296 -4.99 14.93 4.44
C LEU A 296 -6.28 15.49 3.82
N HIS A 297 -6.23 16.70 3.23
CA HIS A 297 -7.40 17.31 2.61
C HIS A 297 -7.86 16.56 1.34
N ALA A 298 -6.92 16.17 0.47
CA ALA A 298 -7.24 15.44 -0.76
C ALA A 298 -7.86 14.07 -0.45
N GLY A 299 -7.24 13.30 0.45
CA GLY A 299 -7.77 11.98 0.82
C GLY A 299 -9.10 12.05 1.56
N LEU A 300 -9.34 13.06 2.41
CA LEU A 300 -10.64 13.24 3.05
C LEU A 300 -11.72 13.62 2.03
N SER A 301 -11.39 14.52 1.09
CA SER A 301 -12.29 14.90 0.00
C SER A 301 -12.71 13.68 -0.82
N TRP A 302 -11.76 12.80 -1.14
CA TRP A 302 -12.05 11.51 -1.80
C TRP A 302 -12.94 10.61 -0.94
N LEU A 303 -12.59 10.44 0.35
CA LEU A 303 -13.27 9.53 1.27
C LEU A 303 -14.75 9.91 1.45
N LEU A 304 -15.01 11.21 1.68
CA LEU A 304 -16.37 11.74 1.79
C LEU A 304 -17.11 11.68 0.46
N GLY A 305 -16.43 11.93 -0.66
CA GLY A 305 -17.00 11.76 -2.00
C GLY A 305 -17.45 10.32 -2.26
N ALA A 306 -16.63 9.33 -1.91
CA ALA A 306 -16.95 7.91 -2.01
C ALA A 306 -18.13 7.54 -1.09
N ALA A 307 -18.10 7.95 0.18
CA ALA A 307 -19.18 7.70 1.12
C ALA A 307 -20.52 8.31 0.67
N ALA A 308 -20.49 9.52 0.08
CA ALA A 308 -21.68 10.18 -0.45
C ALA A 308 -22.36 9.39 -1.59
N ARG A 309 -21.61 8.58 -2.36
CA ARG A 309 -22.17 7.76 -3.45
C ARG A 309 -23.06 6.62 -2.96
N THR A 310 -22.86 6.16 -1.73
CA THR A 310 -23.60 5.01 -1.18
C THR A 310 -24.43 5.39 0.03
N ALA A 311 -24.26 6.60 0.58
CA ALA A 311 -25.03 7.12 1.69
C ALA A 311 -26.56 6.89 1.51
N PRO A 312 -27.29 6.51 2.58
CA PRO A 312 -26.83 6.44 3.96
C PRO A 312 -26.04 5.15 4.32
N ASP A 313 -26.00 4.16 3.43
CA ASP A 313 -25.31 2.89 3.67
C ASP A 313 -23.88 2.93 3.15
N LEU A 314 -22.90 2.85 4.05
CA LEU A 314 -21.49 2.89 3.70
C LEU A 314 -21.08 1.56 3.07
N ARG A 315 -20.51 1.60 1.87
CA ARG A 315 -19.80 0.46 1.30
C ARG A 315 -18.31 0.55 1.65
N PRO A 316 -17.61 -0.58 1.80
CA PRO A 316 -16.20 -0.55 2.20
C PRO A 316 -15.24 -0.26 1.03
N PHE A 317 -15.63 -0.52 -0.21
CA PHE A 317 -14.70 -0.75 -1.33
C PHE A 317 -15.05 0.05 -2.60
N PHE A 318 -14.08 0.77 -3.15
CA PHE A 318 -14.25 1.72 -4.26
C PHE A 318 -13.09 1.67 -5.28
N THR A 319 -13.37 2.12 -6.50
CA THR A 319 -12.33 2.46 -7.49
C THR A 319 -11.58 3.72 -7.07
N LEU A 320 -10.43 3.99 -7.70
CA LEU A 320 -9.65 5.20 -7.42
C LEU A 320 -10.39 6.49 -7.81
N ARG A 321 -11.45 6.37 -8.61
CA ARG A 321 -12.32 7.47 -9.05
C ARG A 321 -13.58 7.64 -8.19
N SER A 322 -13.58 7.07 -6.98
CA SER A 322 -14.69 7.14 -5.99
C SER A 322 -15.98 6.45 -6.44
N GLU A 323 -15.92 5.59 -7.46
CA GLU A 323 -17.06 4.80 -7.89
C GLU A 323 -17.15 3.53 -7.05
N PRO A 324 -18.36 3.07 -6.66
CA PRO A 324 -18.51 1.76 -6.03
C PRO A 324 -17.90 0.70 -6.95
N ALA A 325 -16.90 -0.03 -6.45
CA ALA A 325 -16.26 -1.05 -7.25
C ALA A 325 -17.19 -2.27 -7.42
N SER A 326 -16.93 -3.07 -8.46
CA SER A 326 -17.67 -4.30 -8.69
C SER A 326 -17.46 -5.27 -7.53
N ALA A 327 -18.54 -5.89 -7.05
CA ALA A 327 -18.46 -7.01 -6.10
C ALA A 327 -17.96 -8.31 -6.76
N ARG A 328 -17.73 -8.31 -8.08
CA ARG A 328 -17.21 -9.48 -8.79
C ARG A 328 -15.71 -9.55 -8.61
N MET A 329 -15.29 -10.62 -7.96
CA MET A 329 -13.91 -11.09 -7.93
C MET A 329 -13.80 -12.23 -8.94
N GLU A 330 -13.06 -12.02 -10.01
CA GLU A 330 -12.96 -12.98 -11.13
C GLU A 330 -11.56 -13.59 -11.17
N ALA A 331 -11.50 -14.92 -11.21
CA ALA A 331 -10.23 -15.62 -11.41
C ALA A 331 -9.81 -15.51 -12.89
N VAL A 332 -8.57 -15.10 -13.14
CA VAL A 332 -8.02 -15.00 -14.49
C VAL A 332 -7.54 -16.39 -14.95
N PRO A 333 -8.19 -17.02 -15.94
CA PRO A 333 -7.86 -18.40 -16.30
C PRO A 333 -6.45 -18.54 -16.89
N GLY A 334 -5.73 -19.57 -16.46
CA GLY A 334 -4.44 -19.95 -17.03
C GLY A 334 -3.27 -19.05 -16.65
N VAL A 335 -3.43 -18.19 -15.65
CA VAL A 335 -2.33 -17.46 -15.00
C VAL A 335 -1.82 -18.31 -13.83
N PRO A 336 -0.53 -18.67 -13.77
CA PRO A 336 -0.01 -19.58 -12.75
C PRO A 336 0.01 -18.97 -11.34
N GLY A 337 0.07 -17.64 -11.23
CA GLY A 337 0.26 -16.95 -9.95
C GLY A 337 1.71 -16.94 -9.50
N TYR A 338 2.03 -16.08 -8.54
CA TYR A 338 3.39 -15.99 -7.99
C TYR A 338 3.81 -17.33 -7.40
N ARG A 339 4.94 -17.87 -7.87
CA ARG A 339 5.47 -19.20 -7.49
C ARG A 339 4.41 -20.30 -7.56
N HIS A 340 3.60 -20.28 -8.63
CA HIS A 340 2.55 -21.27 -8.87
C HIS A 340 1.48 -21.32 -7.76
N SER A 341 1.10 -20.16 -7.24
CA SER A 341 0.02 -19.99 -6.25
C SER A 341 -1.24 -19.41 -6.93
N PRO A 342 -2.06 -20.23 -7.61
CA PRO A 342 -3.36 -19.80 -8.10
C PRO A 342 -4.40 -19.81 -6.96
N PRO A 343 -5.54 -19.12 -7.12
CA PRO A 343 -5.96 -18.31 -8.27
C PRO A 343 -5.30 -16.92 -8.31
N VAL A 344 -5.29 -16.31 -9.50
CA VAL A 344 -5.03 -14.86 -9.68
C VAL A 344 -6.36 -14.17 -9.93
N HIS A 345 -6.64 -13.13 -9.18
CA HIS A 345 -7.91 -12.41 -9.20
C HIS A 345 -7.80 -11.00 -9.76
N VAL A 346 -8.87 -10.58 -10.42
CA VAL A 346 -9.16 -9.17 -10.73
C VAL A 346 -10.42 -8.77 -9.96
N GLY A 347 -10.34 -7.65 -9.26
CA GLY A 347 -11.40 -7.19 -8.36
C GLY A 347 -11.38 -7.89 -7.00
N ASN A 348 -12.36 -7.56 -6.16
CA ASN A 348 -12.45 -8.03 -4.79
C ASN A 348 -13.93 -8.21 -4.39
N SER A 349 -14.23 -9.23 -3.58
CA SER A 349 -15.59 -9.54 -3.11
C SER A 349 -16.08 -8.59 -2.01
N ALA A 350 -15.19 -7.79 -1.40
CA ALA A 350 -15.51 -6.86 -0.32
C ALA A 350 -16.63 -5.86 -0.65
N ALA A 351 -16.85 -5.53 -1.93
CA ALA A 351 -17.82 -4.52 -2.34
C ALA A 351 -19.28 -4.81 -1.94
N ALA A 352 -19.63 -6.08 -1.74
CA ALA A 352 -20.97 -6.50 -1.30
C ALA A 352 -21.12 -6.63 0.22
N GLN A 353 -20.03 -6.51 0.97
CA GLN A 353 -20.02 -6.79 2.39
C GLN A 353 -20.59 -5.62 3.22
N CYS A 354 -21.28 -5.98 4.29
CA CYS A 354 -21.60 -5.05 5.36
C CYS A 354 -20.43 -5.00 6.34
N GLN A 355 -19.83 -3.82 6.51
CA GLN A 355 -18.75 -3.59 7.47
C GLN A 355 -19.14 -2.39 8.36
N THR A 356 -19.76 -2.67 9.50
CA THR A 356 -20.28 -1.64 10.41
C THR A 356 -19.16 -0.89 11.14
N GLY A 357 -17.98 -1.52 11.28
CA GLY A 357 -16.78 -0.88 11.83
C GLY A 357 -16.28 0.32 10.99
N SER A 358 -16.45 0.27 9.66
CA SER A 358 -15.93 1.30 8.73
C SER A 358 -16.57 2.67 8.90
N TYR A 359 -17.75 2.75 9.53
CA TYR A 359 -18.33 4.02 9.95
C TYR A 359 -17.47 4.72 11.02
N GLY A 360 -16.89 3.94 11.92
CA GLY A 360 -15.97 4.42 12.95
C GLY A 360 -14.69 4.97 12.34
N ASP A 361 -14.12 4.25 11.38
CA ASP A 361 -12.91 4.68 10.67
C ASP A 361 -13.15 6.03 9.96
N LEU A 362 -14.27 6.17 9.24
CA LEU A 362 -14.61 7.42 8.55
C LEU A 362 -14.81 8.59 9.51
N LEU A 363 -15.59 8.40 10.58
CA LEU A 363 -15.86 9.48 11.54
C LEU A 363 -14.62 9.86 12.36
N ASP A 364 -13.71 8.91 12.63
CA ASP A 364 -12.41 9.20 13.24
C ASP A 364 -11.51 9.99 12.30
N ALA A 365 -11.49 9.67 11.00
CA ALA A 365 -10.78 10.49 10.01
C ALA A 365 -11.31 11.93 9.93
N VAL A 366 -12.64 12.11 9.93
CA VAL A 366 -13.29 13.43 9.97
C VAL A 366 -12.91 14.19 11.24
N TRP A 367 -12.96 13.53 12.41
CA TRP A 367 -12.55 14.14 13.67
C TRP A 367 -11.09 14.58 13.64
N ARG A 368 -10.16 13.72 13.21
CA ARG A 368 -8.74 14.03 13.10
C ARG A 368 -8.47 15.17 12.13
N TYR A 369 -9.22 15.25 11.03
CA TYR A 369 -9.14 16.38 10.12
C TYR A 369 -9.47 17.71 10.81
N THR A 370 -10.50 17.74 11.67
CA THR A 370 -10.84 18.95 12.43
C THR A 370 -9.82 19.31 13.51
N LEU A 371 -9.06 18.33 14.02
CA LEU A 371 -7.93 18.57 14.91
C LEU A 371 -6.71 19.16 14.17
N ASN A 372 -6.65 19.03 12.84
CA ASN A 372 -5.62 19.58 11.98
C ASN A 372 -6.15 20.83 11.23
N ASP A 373 -6.83 21.71 11.96
CA ASP A 373 -7.41 22.99 11.49
C ASP A 373 -8.50 22.87 10.39
N GLY A 374 -8.90 21.65 10.05
CA GLY A 374 -9.99 21.38 9.11
C GLY A 374 -11.35 21.89 9.61
N ARG A 375 -12.18 22.33 8.66
CA ARG A 375 -13.57 22.75 8.91
C ARG A 375 -14.51 21.99 7.99
N LEU A 376 -15.66 21.58 8.54
CA LEU A 376 -16.71 20.97 7.75
C LEU A 376 -17.67 22.06 7.25
N ASP A 377 -18.00 22.03 5.96
CA ASP A 377 -19.13 22.79 5.46
C ASP A 377 -20.45 22.14 5.92
N THR A 378 -21.54 22.91 5.86
CA THR A 378 -22.86 22.46 6.33
C THR A 378 -23.34 21.16 5.67
N SER A 379 -23.07 20.96 4.38
CA SER A 379 -23.54 19.77 3.66
C SER A 379 -22.77 18.52 4.10
N THR A 380 -21.44 18.65 4.24
CA THR A 380 -20.60 17.60 4.80
C THR A 380 -21.01 17.27 6.23
N GLY A 381 -21.24 18.29 7.07
CA GLY A 381 -21.70 18.10 8.44
C GLY A 381 -23.03 17.34 8.54
N HIS A 382 -24.00 17.66 7.68
CA HIS A 382 -25.26 16.92 7.63
C HIS A 382 -25.08 15.45 7.23
N MET A 383 -24.23 15.17 6.24
CA MET A 383 -23.93 13.80 5.81
C MET A 383 -23.26 12.99 6.93
N VAL A 384 -22.24 13.56 7.58
CA VAL A 384 -21.54 12.90 8.70
C VAL A 384 -22.51 12.63 9.87
N GLY A 385 -23.39 13.58 10.17
CA GLY A 385 -24.45 13.39 11.18
C GLY A 385 -25.44 12.27 10.79
N ALA A 386 -25.82 12.18 9.52
CA ALA A 386 -26.70 11.11 9.03
C ALA A 386 -26.03 9.73 9.08
N LEU A 387 -24.71 9.64 8.83
CA LEU A 387 -23.95 8.41 9.01
C LEU A 387 -23.91 7.98 10.49
N ALA A 388 -23.76 8.93 11.43
CA ALA A 388 -23.85 8.62 12.87
C ALA A 388 -25.24 8.11 13.27
N ASP A 389 -26.31 8.72 12.75
CA ASP A 389 -27.67 8.23 12.97
C ASP A 389 -27.86 6.82 12.41
N ARG A 390 -27.27 6.53 11.25
CA ARG A 390 -27.31 5.20 10.65
C ARG A 390 -26.62 4.16 11.53
N VAL A 391 -25.52 4.51 12.20
CA VAL A 391 -24.86 3.62 13.18
C VAL A 391 -25.78 3.29 14.35
N CYS A 392 -26.57 4.25 14.85
CA CYS A 392 -27.55 3.99 15.92
C CYS A 392 -28.56 2.89 15.51
N ASP A 393 -28.91 2.82 14.24
CA ASP A 393 -29.84 1.82 13.71
C ASP A 393 -29.15 0.47 13.45
N LEU A 394 -27.88 0.50 12.99
CA LEU A 394 -27.19 -0.67 12.46
C LEU A 394 -26.36 -1.46 13.48
N TRP A 395 -25.88 -0.84 14.57
CA TRP A 395 -24.84 -1.47 15.40
C TRP A 395 -25.26 -2.84 15.98
N ARG A 396 -26.56 -3.12 16.09
CA ARG A 396 -27.10 -4.41 16.55
C ARG A 396 -27.11 -5.50 15.47
N THR A 397 -26.61 -5.24 14.27
CA THR A 397 -26.54 -6.20 13.15
C THR A 397 -25.18 -6.92 13.13
N PRO A 398 -25.13 -8.24 12.85
CA PRO A 398 -23.89 -8.92 12.51
C PRO A 398 -23.29 -8.36 11.21
N ASP A 399 -21.98 -8.47 11.04
CA ASP A 399 -21.27 -7.94 9.88
C ASP A 399 -20.06 -8.80 9.51
N SER A 400 -19.36 -8.47 8.41
CA SER A 400 -18.20 -9.24 7.93
C SER A 400 -16.90 -8.97 8.71
N GLY A 401 -16.95 -8.19 9.80
CA GLY A 401 -15.78 -7.91 10.62
C GLY A 401 -14.71 -7.07 9.94
N PHE A 402 -13.61 -6.85 10.67
CA PHE A 402 -12.43 -6.14 10.16
C PHE A 402 -11.73 -6.92 9.03
N TRP A 403 -11.77 -8.26 9.08
CA TRP A 403 -11.07 -9.15 8.16
C TRP A 403 -11.90 -9.62 6.97
N GLU A 404 -13.06 -8.99 6.71
CA GLU A 404 -13.86 -9.22 5.49
C GLU A 404 -14.34 -10.67 5.37
N LEU A 405 -14.77 -11.26 6.48
CA LEU A 405 -15.14 -12.67 6.57
C LEU A 405 -16.55 -12.95 6.06
N ASP A 406 -16.72 -14.15 5.50
CA ASP A 406 -17.98 -14.61 4.92
C ASP A 406 -19.05 -14.95 5.98
N ASP A 407 -18.64 -15.24 7.22
CA ASP A 407 -19.55 -15.53 8.34
C ASP A 407 -19.87 -14.25 9.13
N PRO A 408 -21.09 -13.68 9.01
CA PRO A 408 -21.40 -12.43 9.67
C PRO A 408 -21.61 -12.64 11.17
N GLN A 409 -20.80 -11.98 11.99
CA GLN A 409 -20.87 -12.09 13.45
C GLN A 409 -20.93 -10.71 14.10
N HIS A 410 -21.18 -10.67 15.41
CA HIS A 410 -20.93 -9.46 16.20
C HIS A 410 -19.44 -9.34 16.56
N TYR A 411 -18.61 -9.11 15.55
CA TYR A 411 -17.17 -8.93 15.72
C TYR A 411 -16.86 -7.77 16.66
N THR A 412 -15.99 -8.01 17.64
CA THR A 412 -15.69 -7.04 18.69
C THR A 412 -15.07 -5.76 18.13
N SER A 413 -14.16 -5.90 17.16
CA SER A 413 -13.55 -4.78 16.43
C SER A 413 -14.61 -3.92 15.71
N SER A 414 -15.59 -4.54 15.04
CA SER A 414 -16.71 -3.82 14.42
C SER A 414 -17.55 -3.04 15.43
N LYS A 415 -17.86 -3.64 16.59
CA LYS A 415 -18.63 -2.97 17.65
C LYS A 415 -17.88 -1.81 18.28
N ILE A 416 -16.56 -1.94 18.48
CA ILE A 416 -15.70 -0.84 18.90
C ILE A 416 -15.66 0.26 17.83
N GLY A 417 -15.65 -0.09 16.55
CA GLY A 417 -15.78 0.86 15.43
C GLY A 417 -17.10 1.63 15.45
N CYS A 418 -18.24 0.95 15.65
CA CYS A 418 -19.53 1.62 15.84
C CYS A 418 -19.53 2.55 17.06
N TRP A 419 -18.92 2.13 18.18
CA TRP A 419 -18.79 2.97 19.37
C TRP A 419 -17.97 4.23 19.07
N LEU A 420 -16.86 4.05 18.34
CA LEU A 420 -15.99 5.13 17.91
C LEU A 420 -16.74 6.14 17.02
N ALA A 421 -17.55 5.65 16.06
CA ALA A 421 -18.37 6.51 15.22
C ALA A 421 -19.25 7.44 16.08
N LEU A 422 -19.98 6.88 17.04
CA LEU A 422 -20.85 7.66 17.92
C LEU A 422 -20.07 8.59 18.85
N ASP A 423 -18.90 8.17 19.34
CA ASP A 423 -18.01 9.01 20.14
C ASP A 423 -17.56 10.24 19.34
N ARG A 424 -17.09 10.04 18.11
CA ARG A 424 -16.64 11.14 17.24
C ARG A 424 -17.77 12.04 16.80
N ALA A 425 -18.96 11.51 16.53
CA ALA A 425 -20.14 12.32 16.25
C ALA A 425 -20.47 13.29 17.41
N VAL A 426 -20.41 12.80 18.66
CA VAL A 426 -20.61 13.63 19.85
C VAL A 426 -19.54 14.71 19.95
N ARG A 427 -18.25 14.35 19.82
CA ARG A 427 -17.13 15.33 19.90
C ARG A 427 -17.19 16.38 18.80
N LEU A 428 -17.49 15.98 17.57
CA LEU A 428 -17.66 16.90 16.45
C LEU A 428 -18.84 17.86 16.67
N SER A 429 -19.93 17.39 17.28
CA SER A 429 -21.06 18.26 17.65
C SER A 429 -20.68 19.25 18.76
N GLU A 430 -19.96 18.80 19.79
CA GLU A 430 -19.48 19.66 20.88
C GLU A 430 -18.45 20.70 20.40
N ALA A 431 -17.65 20.35 19.40
CA ALA A 431 -16.73 21.27 18.72
C ALA A 431 -17.43 22.23 17.73
N GLY A 432 -18.76 22.16 17.59
CA GLY A 432 -19.53 23.00 16.68
C GLY A 432 -19.36 22.67 15.19
N GLN A 433 -18.77 21.51 14.86
CA GLN A 433 -18.56 21.06 13.48
C GLN A 433 -19.82 20.37 12.92
N LEU A 434 -20.68 19.82 13.79
CA LEU A 434 -21.98 19.25 13.40
C LEU A 434 -23.11 20.02 14.07
N SER A 435 -24.01 20.56 13.25
CA SER A 435 -25.29 21.09 13.67
C SER A 435 -26.25 19.93 13.95
N SER A 436 -26.42 19.51 15.22
CA SER A 436 -27.34 18.41 15.49
C SER A 436 -28.11 18.50 16.80
N PRO A 437 -29.46 18.63 16.75
CA PRO A 437 -30.32 18.35 17.90
C PRO A 437 -30.33 16.86 18.31
N ARG A 438 -29.60 15.98 17.60
CA ARG A 438 -29.58 14.51 17.80
C ARG A 438 -28.42 14.02 18.67
N SER A 439 -27.53 14.91 19.14
CA SER A 439 -26.38 14.52 19.98
C SER A 439 -26.78 13.76 21.25
N ALA A 440 -28.00 13.97 21.76
CA ALA A 440 -28.56 13.20 22.87
C ALA A 440 -28.71 11.70 22.54
N ARG A 441 -29.22 11.36 21.35
CA ARG A 441 -29.38 9.97 20.90
C ARG A 441 -28.02 9.29 20.76
N TRP A 442 -27.04 9.97 20.16
CA TRP A 442 -25.69 9.41 19.98
C TRP A 442 -25.03 9.10 21.33
N ARG A 443 -25.18 9.96 22.33
CA ARG A 443 -24.66 9.71 23.69
C ARG A 443 -25.29 8.48 24.34
N LEU A 444 -26.61 8.31 24.21
CA LEU A 444 -27.34 7.15 24.74
C LEU A 444 -26.89 5.86 24.06
N GLU A 445 -26.94 5.80 22.72
CA GLU A 445 -26.55 4.60 21.97
C GLU A 445 -25.06 4.26 22.16
N ARG A 446 -24.18 5.27 22.29
CA ARG A 446 -22.76 5.05 22.62
C ARG A 446 -22.59 4.38 23.99
N ALA A 447 -23.38 4.79 24.99
CA ALA A 447 -23.33 4.20 26.33
C ALA A 447 -23.90 2.77 26.33
N ASP A 448 -25.02 2.54 25.65
CA ASP A 448 -25.63 1.22 25.50
C ASP A 448 -24.69 0.25 24.79
N LEU A 449 -24.07 0.68 23.69
CA LEU A 449 -23.09 -0.10 22.94
C LEU A 449 -21.85 -0.42 23.79
N ARG A 450 -21.35 0.53 24.57
CA ARG A 450 -20.24 0.26 25.51
C ARG A 450 -20.62 -0.83 26.51
N SER A 451 -21.78 -0.70 27.16
CA SER A 451 -22.27 -1.71 28.10
C SER A 451 -22.44 -3.07 27.43
N TRP A 452 -22.92 -3.09 26.18
CA TRP A 452 -23.10 -4.33 25.43
C TRP A 452 -21.77 -5.01 25.13
N ILE A 453 -20.76 -4.28 24.65
CA ILE A 453 -19.42 -4.81 24.37
C ILE A 453 -18.80 -5.38 25.65
N ASP A 454 -18.88 -4.65 26.76
CA ASP A 454 -18.30 -5.08 28.04
C ASP A 454 -18.99 -6.35 28.61
N GLN A 455 -20.24 -6.60 28.25
CA GLN A 455 -20.99 -7.79 28.69
C GLN A 455 -20.78 -8.99 27.78
N HIS A 456 -20.67 -8.79 26.45
CA HIS A 456 -20.76 -9.87 25.47
C HIS A 456 -19.44 -10.19 24.78
N CYS A 457 -18.51 -9.24 24.71
CA CYS A 457 -17.22 -9.38 24.03
C CYS A 457 -16.05 -9.55 25.00
N TRP A 458 -16.24 -9.30 26.31
CA TRP A 458 -15.20 -9.52 27.31
C TRP A 458 -15.27 -10.95 27.85
N SER A 459 -14.13 -11.65 27.87
CA SER A 459 -14.02 -12.97 28.50
C SER A 459 -13.30 -12.87 29.85
N PRO A 460 -13.98 -13.09 30.99
CA PRO A 460 -13.32 -13.17 32.29
C PRO A 460 -12.33 -14.34 32.39
N ALA A 461 -12.55 -15.42 31.63
CA ALA A 461 -11.64 -16.57 31.63
C ALA A 461 -10.33 -16.27 30.90
N LYS A 462 -10.38 -15.54 29.79
CA LYS A 462 -9.19 -15.14 29.01
C LYS A 462 -8.58 -13.83 29.48
N GLN A 463 -9.31 -13.04 30.28
CA GLN A 463 -8.97 -11.65 30.63
C GLN A 463 -8.71 -10.80 29.38
N CYS A 464 -9.54 -10.97 28.36
CA CYS A 464 -9.34 -10.37 27.04
C CYS A 464 -10.68 -10.09 26.36
N TYR A 465 -10.72 -9.07 25.50
CA TYR A 465 -11.77 -8.94 24.50
C TYR A 465 -11.60 -10.02 23.43
N THR A 466 -12.65 -10.81 23.17
CA THR A 466 -12.63 -11.95 22.24
C THR A 466 -12.92 -11.50 20.81
N PHE A 467 -12.74 -12.40 19.84
CA PHE A 467 -12.89 -12.11 18.41
C PHE A 467 -14.28 -11.55 18.06
N HIS A 468 -15.32 -12.23 18.51
CA HIS A 468 -16.70 -11.77 18.42
C HIS A 468 -17.45 -12.14 19.71
N ALA A 469 -18.67 -11.60 19.86
CA ALA A 469 -19.49 -11.90 21.03
C ALA A 469 -19.73 -13.41 21.19
N GLY A 470 -19.56 -13.91 22.42
CA GLY A 470 -19.84 -15.30 22.78
C GLY A 470 -18.78 -16.35 22.41
N THR A 471 -17.66 -15.98 21.77
CA THR A 471 -16.56 -16.92 21.47
C THR A 471 -15.46 -16.90 22.56
N THR A 472 -14.50 -17.83 22.46
CA THR A 472 -13.25 -17.80 23.23
C THR A 472 -12.01 -17.54 22.38
N GLU A 473 -12.20 -17.45 21.06
CA GLU A 473 -11.16 -17.09 20.09
C GLU A 473 -10.76 -15.62 20.22
N LEU A 474 -9.52 -15.30 19.85
CA LEU A 474 -8.95 -13.95 19.92
C LEU A 474 -8.68 -13.39 18.53
N ASP A 475 -8.58 -12.06 18.47
CA ASP A 475 -8.33 -11.27 17.25
C ASP A 475 -7.37 -10.13 17.58
N ALA A 476 -6.31 -9.97 16.80
CA ALA A 476 -5.36 -8.89 16.98
C ALA A 476 -5.96 -7.51 16.69
N ALA A 477 -7.03 -7.42 15.90
CA ALA A 477 -7.70 -6.15 15.61
C ALA A 477 -8.30 -5.49 16.86
N VAL A 478 -8.52 -6.22 17.96
CA VAL A 478 -8.97 -5.62 19.24
C VAL A 478 -7.91 -4.69 19.84
N LEU A 479 -6.63 -4.84 19.47
CA LEU A 479 -5.54 -3.94 19.91
C LEU A 479 -5.74 -2.51 19.42
N LEU A 480 -6.47 -2.32 18.32
CA LEU A 480 -6.84 -0.99 17.81
C LEU A 480 -7.66 -0.19 18.83
N ALA A 481 -8.32 -0.84 19.80
CA ALA A 481 -9.02 -0.17 20.88
C ALA A 481 -8.12 0.76 21.71
N ALA A 482 -6.81 0.50 21.74
CA ALA A 482 -5.83 1.30 22.48
C ALA A 482 -5.74 2.75 21.98
N ARG A 483 -5.86 2.97 20.66
CA ARG A 483 -5.72 4.29 20.04
C ARG A 483 -7.04 5.04 19.83
N THR A 484 -8.17 4.37 20.03
CA THR A 484 -9.51 4.97 19.81
C THR A 484 -10.02 5.73 21.03
N GLY A 485 -9.45 5.47 22.21
CA GLY A 485 -9.94 5.94 23.50
C GLY A 485 -11.03 5.05 24.10
N PHE A 486 -11.28 3.86 23.52
CA PHE A 486 -12.20 2.88 24.09
C PHE A 486 -11.66 2.33 25.41
N CYS A 487 -10.41 1.87 25.44
CA CYS A 487 -9.69 1.62 26.69
C CYS A 487 -8.82 2.84 27.02
N GLN A 488 -8.84 3.28 28.28
CA GLN A 488 -7.87 4.28 28.75
C GLN A 488 -6.54 3.60 29.04
N GLY A 489 -5.42 4.35 29.04
CA GLY A 489 -4.08 3.76 29.14
C GLY A 489 -3.81 3.01 30.44
N ASP A 490 -4.49 3.38 31.53
CA ASP A 490 -4.43 2.73 32.84
C ASP A 490 -5.54 1.67 33.05
N ASP A 491 -6.36 1.40 32.02
CA ASP A 491 -7.41 0.39 32.08
C ASP A 491 -6.77 -1.01 32.18
N PRO A 492 -6.96 -1.75 33.30
CA PRO A 492 -6.38 -3.08 33.45
C PRO A 492 -6.76 -4.04 32.32
N ARG A 493 -7.90 -3.83 31.66
CA ARG A 493 -8.35 -4.65 30.53
C ARG A 493 -7.47 -4.50 29.31
N LEU A 494 -6.90 -3.32 29.06
CA LEU A 494 -5.97 -3.12 27.96
C LEU A 494 -4.71 -3.96 28.17
N HIS A 495 -4.15 -3.90 29.38
CA HIS A 495 -2.96 -4.66 29.75
C HIS A 495 -3.16 -6.18 29.57
N THR A 496 -4.25 -6.73 30.12
CA THR A 496 -4.49 -8.17 30.02
C THR A 496 -4.87 -8.61 28.61
N THR A 497 -5.54 -7.75 27.82
CA THR A 497 -5.80 -7.99 26.39
C THR A 497 -4.50 -8.08 25.61
N VAL A 498 -3.56 -7.16 25.82
CA VAL A 498 -2.23 -7.18 25.18
C VAL A 498 -1.50 -8.50 25.48
N GLU A 499 -1.50 -8.93 26.74
CA GLU A 499 -0.85 -10.19 27.15
C GLU A 499 -1.53 -11.41 26.54
N ALA A 500 -2.86 -11.48 26.56
CA ALA A 500 -3.60 -12.61 26.00
C ALA A 500 -3.42 -12.72 24.48
N VAL A 501 -3.51 -11.61 23.75
CA VAL A 501 -3.28 -11.55 22.30
C VAL A 501 -1.85 -11.98 21.97
N ARG A 502 -0.85 -11.43 22.68
CA ARG A 502 0.57 -11.79 22.45
C ARG A 502 0.83 -13.28 22.71
N ALA A 503 0.22 -13.84 23.75
CA ALA A 503 0.41 -15.24 24.12
C ALA A 503 -0.25 -16.22 23.14
N GLU A 504 -1.47 -15.93 22.67
CA GLU A 504 -2.24 -16.87 21.84
C GLU A 504 -2.01 -16.67 20.34
N LEU A 505 -1.85 -15.42 19.89
CA LEU A 505 -1.68 -15.08 18.47
C LEU A 505 -0.21 -14.86 18.07
N GLY A 506 0.73 -15.01 19.01
CA GLY A 506 2.16 -14.95 18.75
C GLY A 506 2.63 -15.98 17.72
N ALA A 507 3.39 -15.51 16.75
CA ALA A 507 4.19 -16.32 15.85
C ALA A 507 5.66 -16.36 16.31
N GLN A 508 6.54 -17.01 15.55
CA GLN A 508 7.98 -16.96 15.81
C GLN A 508 8.49 -15.52 15.59
N GLY A 509 9.39 -15.06 16.46
CA GLY A 509 9.92 -13.69 16.42
C GLY A 509 8.94 -12.63 16.96
N PRO A 510 8.98 -11.39 16.43
CA PRO A 510 8.15 -10.28 16.91
C PRO A 510 6.72 -10.25 16.34
N LEU A 511 6.28 -11.35 15.71
CA LEU A 511 5.15 -11.35 14.79
C LEU A 511 3.85 -11.86 15.42
N LEU A 512 2.70 -11.34 14.96
CA LEU A 512 1.36 -11.80 15.32
C LEU A 512 0.59 -12.34 14.09
N TYR A 513 -0.22 -13.38 14.31
CA TYR A 513 -1.29 -13.77 13.39
C TYR A 513 -2.52 -12.87 13.54
N ARG A 514 -3.40 -12.83 12.53
CA ARG A 514 -4.61 -12.01 12.54
C ARG A 514 -5.57 -12.39 13.68
N TYR A 515 -5.90 -13.68 13.78
CA TYR A 515 -6.84 -14.21 14.77
C TYR A 515 -6.60 -15.72 15.00
N SER A 516 -7.29 -16.30 15.98
CA SER A 516 -7.11 -17.71 16.36
C SER A 516 -7.29 -18.65 15.15
N GLY A 517 -6.45 -19.68 15.07
CA GLY A 517 -6.54 -20.70 14.02
C GLY A 517 -5.96 -20.33 12.64
N GLN A 518 -5.18 -19.24 12.55
CA GLN A 518 -4.48 -18.84 11.31
C GLN A 518 -3.08 -19.43 11.14
N ARG A 519 -2.50 -20.00 12.20
CA ARG A 519 -1.24 -20.75 12.09
C ARG A 519 -1.36 -21.81 11.00
N GLU A 520 -0.34 -21.92 10.16
CA GLU A 520 -0.26 -22.81 8.98
C GLU A 520 -1.18 -22.46 7.80
N LYS A 521 -2.10 -21.51 7.93
CA LYS A 521 -3.00 -21.08 6.84
C LYS A 521 -2.47 -19.88 6.06
N GLU A 522 -1.71 -19.03 6.74
CA GLU A 522 -1.18 -17.75 6.24
C GLU A 522 0.18 -17.44 6.90
N GLY A 523 0.86 -16.43 6.38
CA GLY A 523 1.98 -15.77 7.07
C GLY A 523 1.50 -14.91 8.24
N ALA A 524 2.43 -14.49 9.09
CA ALA A 524 2.11 -13.57 10.18
C ALA A 524 1.90 -12.15 9.61
N PHE A 525 0.88 -11.44 10.11
CA PHE A 525 0.42 -10.18 9.54
C PHE A 525 1.16 -9.00 10.17
N LEU A 526 1.97 -8.28 9.37
CA LEU A 526 2.87 -7.25 9.92
C LEU A 526 2.12 -6.12 10.62
N ALA A 527 0.97 -5.70 10.09
CA ALA A 527 0.17 -4.64 10.70
C ALA A 527 -0.27 -4.97 12.14
N CYS A 528 -0.63 -6.23 12.42
CA CYS A 528 -1.01 -6.69 13.76
C CYS A 528 0.14 -6.50 14.76
N SER A 529 1.36 -6.73 14.30
CA SER A 529 2.58 -6.60 15.11
C SER A 529 2.89 -5.13 15.40
N PHE A 530 2.64 -4.22 14.45
CA PHE A 530 2.72 -2.77 14.69
C PHE A 530 1.60 -2.28 15.61
N TRP A 531 0.38 -2.83 15.53
CA TRP A 531 -0.68 -2.51 16.51
C TRP A 531 -0.33 -2.94 17.92
N LEU A 532 0.42 -4.04 18.08
CA LEU A 532 0.95 -4.45 19.39
C LEU A 532 1.92 -3.41 19.95
N VAL A 533 2.79 -2.82 19.13
CA VAL A 533 3.67 -1.70 19.54
C VAL A 533 2.84 -0.51 20.03
N GLU A 534 1.83 -0.09 19.26
CA GLU A 534 0.96 1.03 19.63
C GLU A 534 0.18 0.73 20.93
N ALA A 535 -0.34 -0.49 21.09
CA ALA A 535 -1.05 -0.92 22.30
C ALA A 535 -0.14 -0.97 23.53
N LEU A 536 1.09 -1.51 23.41
CA LEU A 536 2.09 -1.49 24.48
C LEU A 536 2.45 -0.05 24.90
N THR A 537 2.58 0.84 23.91
CA THR A 537 2.85 2.26 24.14
C THR A 537 1.73 2.91 24.95
N HIS A 538 0.46 2.69 24.57
CA HIS A 538 -0.70 3.22 25.30
C HIS A 538 -0.86 2.61 26.70
N ALA A 539 -0.43 1.37 26.89
CA ALA A 539 -0.33 0.72 28.20
C ALA A 539 0.91 1.16 29.02
N GLY A 540 1.64 2.19 28.59
CA GLY A 540 2.80 2.75 29.30
C GLY A 540 4.09 1.91 29.22
N ARG A 541 4.09 0.80 28.47
CA ARG A 541 5.21 -0.14 28.32
C ARG A 541 6.13 0.22 27.16
N THR A 542 6.61 1.47 27.16
CA THR A 542 7.38 2.04 26.04
C THR A 542 8.69 1.31 25.72
N ASP A 543 9.37 0.74 26.72
CA ASP A 543 10.68 0.11 26.51
C ASP A 543 10.52 -1.23 25.78
N GLU A 544 9.47 -1.97 26.12
CA GLU A 544 9.05 -3.16 25.38
C GLU A 544 8.56 -2.80 23.98
N ALA A 545 7.79 -1.72 23.85
CA ALA A 545 7.32 -1.23 22.55
C ALA A 545 8.48 -0.82 21.64
N ALA A 546 9.51 -0.15 22.17
CA ALA A 546 10.71 0.24 21.43
C ALA A 546 11.50 -0.97 20.93
N THR A 547 11.74 -1.95 21.81
CA THR A 547 12.42 -3.20 21.44
C THR A 547 11.66 -3.96 20.34
N LEU A 548 10.32 -4.01 20.45
CA LEU A 548 9.48 -4.65 19.45
C LEU A 548 9.51 -3.87 18.13
N LEU A 549 9.43 -2.55 18.16
CA LEU A 549 9.49 -1.71 16.96
C LEU A 549 10.84 -1.86 16.24
N ASP A 550 11.96 -1.85 16.97
CA ASP A 550 13.31 -2.08 16.41
C ASP A 550 13.40 -3.42 15.69
N SER A 551 12.79 -4.46 16.27
CA SER A 551 12.75 -5.79 15.66
C SER A 551 11.90 -5.82 14.39
N LEU A 552 10.75 -5.13 14.39
CA LEU A 552 9.85 -5.08 13.24
C LEU A 552 10.42 -4.24 12.09
N VAL A 553 11.09 -3.12 12.37
CA VAL A 553 11.67 -2.29 11.29
C VAL A 553 12.83 -2.98 10.58
N ALA A 554 13.48 -3.95 11.23
CA ALA A 554 14.54 -4.76 10.65
C ALA A 554 14.03 -5.81 9.64
N LEU A 555 12.71 -6.06 9.58
CA LEU A 555 12.10 -7.02 8.65
C LEU A 555 11.92 -6.46 7.23
N ALA A 556 12.16 -5.17 7.03
CA ALA A 556 12.07 -4.56 5.70
C ALA A 556 13.05 -5.22 4.72
N ASN A 557 12.76 -5.15 3.43
CA ASN A 557 13.76 -5.51 2.44
C ASN A 557 14.93 -4.50 2.39
N ASP A 558 15.91 -4.76 1.52
CA ASP A 558 17.13 -3.93 1.36
C ASP A 558 16.87 -2.45 1.06
N VAL A 559 15.68 -2.10 0.58
CA VAL A 559 15.27 -0.72 0.27
C VAL A 559 14.18 -0.17 1.20
N GLY A 560 13.83 -0.91 2.26
CA GLY A 560 12.93 -0.47 3.32
C GLY A 560 11.44 -0.65 3.03
N LEU A 561 11.06 -1.61 2.19
CA LEU A 561 9.67 -1.96 1.89
C LEU A 561 9.19 -3.17 2.69
N TYR A 562 7.88 -3.21 2.95
CA TYR A 562 7.20 -4.31 3.62
C TYR A 562 6.06 -4.85 2.76
N THR A 563 5.82 -6.15 2.88
CA THR A 563 4.63 -6.82 2.36
C THR A 563 3.51 -6.81 3.40
N GLU A 564 2.40 -7.45 3.05
CA GLU A 564 1.27 -7.69 3.94
C GLU A 564 1.65 -8.64 5.09
N GLN A 565 2.34 -9.73 4.77
CA GLN A 565 2.68 -10.80 5.69
C GLN A 565 4.14 -11.24 5.55
N VAL A 566 4.63 -11.97 6.56
CA VAL A 566 5.92 -12.63 6.57
C VAL A 566 5.73 -14.07 7.02
N ASP A 567 6.38 -15.03 6.36
CA ASP A 567 6.49 -16.38 6.89
C ASP A 567 7.34 -16.35 8.17
N PRO A 568 6.77 -16.64 9.36
CA PRO A 568 7.50 -16.54 10.61
C PRO A 568 8.62 -17.59 10.76
N VAL A 569 8.67 -18.61 9.90
CA VAL A 569 9.71 -19.65 9.95
C VAL A 569 10.82 -19.39 8.93
N GLY A 570 10.46 -19.05 7.69
CA GLY A 570 11.40 -18.88 6.58
C GLY A 570 11.85 -17.44 6.28
N ASP A 571 11.31 -16.43 6.98
CA ASP A 571 11.49 -15.00 6.70
C ASP A 571 11.16 -14.59 5.25
N GLU A 572 10.33 -15.38 4.56
CA GLU A 572 9.83 -15.07 3.24
C GLU A 572 8.76 -13.98 3.34
N LEU A 573 8.89 -12.93 2.54
CA LEU A 573 7.86 -11.91 2.41
C LEU A 573 6.68 -12.47 1.61
N LEU A 574 5.46 -12.31 2.12
CA LEU A 574 4.21 -12.88 1.60
C LEU A 574 3.10 -11.83 1.48
N GLY A 575 2.11 -12.09 0.65
CA GLY A 575 1.03 -11.14 0.34
C GLY A 575 1.50 -9.95 -0.51
N ASN A 576 0.63 -8.95 -0.69
CA ASN A 576 0.87 -7.88 -1.65
C ASN A 576 2.04 -6.93 -1.27
N LEU A 577 2.68 -6.33 -2.28
CA LEU A 577 3.91 -5.53 -2.15
C LEU A 577 3.86 -4.19 -2.92
N PRO A 578 4.25 -3.08 -2.28
CA PRO A 578 4.22 -2.86 -0.84
C PRO A 578 2.78 -2.78 -0.35
N GLN A 579 2.55 -3.21 0.90
CA GLN A 579 1.23 -3.15 1.52
C GLN A 579 1.03 -1.81 2.24
N ALA A 580 0.01 -1.05 1.85
CA ALA A 580 -0.28 0.25 2.46
C ALA A 580 -0.52 0.12 3.97
N LEU A 581 -1.39 -0.80 4.40
CA LEU A 581 -1.73 -0.98 5.82
C LEU A 581 -0.49 -1.25 6.70
N THR A 582 0.48 -2.02 6.22
CA THR A 582 1.72 -2.26 6.96
C THR A 582 2.51 -0.96 7.16
N HIS A 583 2.69 -0.17 6.10
CA HIS A 583 3.40 1.11 6.18
C HIS A 583 2.65 2.16 7.03
N LEU A 584 1.31 2.17 6.99
CA LEU A 584 0.45 3.02 7.82
C LEU A 584 0.64 2.76 9.31
N THR A 585 0.66 1.48 9.66
CA THR A 585 0.72 1.05 11.07
C THR A 585 2.11 1.21 11.67
N LEU A 586 3.17 1.09 10.85
CA LEU A 586 4.52 1.50 11.24
C LEU A 586 4.57 2.98 11.64
N ILE A 587 4.00 3.88 10.82
CA ILE A 587 3.98 5.32 11.13
C ILE A 587 3.21 5.57 12.41
N GLY A 588 2.02 4.97 12.58
CA GLY A 588 1.22 5.10 13.80
C GLY A 588 1.97 4.65 15.05
N ALA A 589 2.60 3.48 15.00
CA ALA A 589 3.40 2.94 16.10
C ALA A 589 4.60 3.83 16.46
N ALA A 590 5.37 4.25 15.46
CA ALA A 590 6.55 5.09 15.66
C ALA A 590 6.19 6.48 16.23
N ASP A 591 5.13 7.09 15.71
CA ASP A 591 4.63 8.39 16.16
C ASP A 591 4.09 8.34 17.60
N ALA A 592 3.24 7.35 17.92
CA ALA A 592 2.71 7.14 19.26
C ALA A 592 3.84 6.94 20.28
N LEU A 593 4.81 6.08 19.95
CA LEU A 593 5.93 5.78 20.85
C LEU A 593 6.86 6.97 21.04
N THR A 594 7.17 7.69 19.96
CA THR A 594 7.99 8.92 20.04
C THR A 594 7.33 9.97 20.93
N THR A 595 6.01 10.16 20.78
CA THR A 595 5.24 11.10 21.60
C THR A 595 5.24 10.69 23.07
N ALA A 596 5.04 9.39 23.36
CA ALA A 596 5.07 8.87 24.72
C ALA A 596 6.45 9.00 25.37
N MET A 597 7.54 8.82 24.62
CA MET A 597 8.91 9.00 25.10
C MET A 597 9.26 10.47 25.35
N ALA A 598 8.72 11.41 24.57
CA ALA A 598 8.95 12.84 24.74
C ALA A 598 8.12 13.48 25.87
N GLY A 599 7.02 12.84 26.28
CA GLY A 599 6.21 13.24 27.42
C GLY A 599 6.74 12.76 28.79
N ARG A 600 7.84 11.99 28.79
CA ARG A 600 8.61 11.61 29.98
C ARG A 600 9.76 12.59 30.19
#